data_AF-A0A954HEI8-F1
#
_entry.id   AF-A0A954HEI8-F1
#
_cell.length_a   1.000
_cell.length_b   1.000
_cell.length_c   1.000
_cell.angle_alpha   90.00
_cell.angle_beta   90.00
_cell.angle_gamma   90.00
#
_symmetry.space_group_name_H-M   'P 1'
#
loop_
_entity.id
_entity.type
_entity.pdbx_description
1 polymer ?
#
loop_
_entity_poly.entity_id
_entity_poly.type
_entity_poly.pdbx_seq_one_letter_code
_entity_poly.pdbx_strand_id
1 'polypeptide(L)'
;MSIAATQFTPLLGNDVLARVERMRLNPLNRQTNRMRGEHLSGKGGTSIEFRDYRDYVAGDDIRYVDWNIFARLNEPYLKLYAHEEEMQ
;
A
#
# COMPACT_ATOMS: atom_id res chain seq x y z
N MET A 1 -33.49 21.81 -24.25
CA MET A 1 -33.60 20.82 -23.17
C MET A 1 -32.19 20.53 -22.67
N SER A 2 -31.86 20.92 -21.44
CA SER A 2 -30.51 20.72 -20.86
C SER A 2 -30.45 19.35 -20.19
N ILE A 3 -29.54 18.50 -20.64
CA ILE A 3 -29.27 17.20 -20.02
C ILE A 3 -28.38 17.50 -18.82
N ALA A 4 -28.93 17.45 -17.61
CA ALA A 4 -28.13 17.57 -16.40
C ALA A 4 -27.09 16.44 -16.39
N ALA A 5 -25.80 16.79 -16.39
CA ALA A 5 -24.73 15.81 -16.33
C ALA A 5 -24.80 15.06 -15.00
N THR A 6 -24.88 13.73 -15.05
CA THR A 6 -24.94 12.88 -13.85
C THR A 6 -23.67 13.02 -13.03
N GLN A 7 -23.78 13.56 -11.82
CA GLN A 7 -22.66 13.65 -10.88
C GLN A 7 -22.37 12.26 -10.28
N PHE A 8 -21.11 11.82 -10.34
CA PHE A 8 -20.74 10.48 -9.87
C PHE A 8 -20.56 10.38 -8.35
N THR A 9 -20.10 11.47 -7.71
CA THR A 9 -19.91 11.51 -6.25
C THR A 9 -20.31 12.86 -5.67
N PRO A 10 -20.85 12.92 -4.44
CA PRO A 10 -21.19 14.19 -3.79
C PRO A 10 -19.96 14.97 -3.30
N LEU A 11 -18.80 14.31 -3.22
CA LEU A 11 -17.57 14.88 -2.65
C LEU A 11 -16.65 15.52 -3.70
N LEU A 12 -16.64 15.01 -4.93
CA LEU A 12 -15.78 15.47 -6.02
C LEU A 12 -16.60 15.71 -7.29
N GLY A 13 -16.35 16.84 -7.96
CA GLY A 13 -16.93 17.14 -9.27
C GLY A 13 -16.39 16.19 -10.35
N ASN A 14 -17.22 15.92 -11.37
CA ASN A 14 -16.84 15.03 -12.48
C ASN A 14 -15.61 15.54 -13.26
N ASP A 15 -15.42 16.85 -13.32
CA ASP A 15 -14.26 17.51 -13.89
C ASP A 15 -12.97 17.21 -13.10
N VAL A 16 -13.06 17.21 -11.77
CA VAL A 16 -11.97 16.84 -10.87
C VAL A 16 -11.62 15.36 -11.05
N LEU A 17 -12.63 14.48 -11.09
CA LEU A 17 -12.44 13.05 -11.32
C LEU A 17 -11.75 12.78 -12.66
N ALA A 18 -12.19 13.44 -13.74
CA ALA A 18 -11.58 13.33 -15.06
C ALA A 18 -10.13 13.85 -15.11
N ARG A 19 -9.74 14.76 -14.21
CA ARG A 19 -8.37 15.24 -14.07
C ARG A 19 -7.49 14.27 -13.29
N VAL A 20 -8.03 13.67 -12.22
CA VAL A 20 -7.33 12.65 -11.42
C VAL A 20 -7.06 11.40 -12.24
N GLU A 21 -8.03 10.95 -13.05
CA GLU A 21 -7.86 9.78 -13.94
C GLU A 21 -6.65 9.95 -14.89
N ARG A 22 -6.40 11.18 -15.35
CA ARG A 22 -5.27 11.50 -16.24
C ARG A 22 -3.94 11.59 -15.51
N MET A 23 -3.96 11.76 -14.19
CA MET A 23 -2.75 11.75 -13.37
C MET A 23 -2.32 10.31 -13.10
N ARG A 24 -1.58 9.73 -14.04
CA ARG A 24 -0.79 8.53 -13.75
C ARG A 24 0.29 8.91 -12.75
N LEU A 25 0.17 8.42 -11.52
CA LEU A 25 1.20 8.54 -10.50
C LEU A 25 2.46 7.83 -11.01
N ASN A 26 3.49 8.59 -11.34
CA ASN A 26 4.81 8.06 -11.59
C ASN A 26 5.51 8.01 -10.24
N PRO A 27 5.71 6.83 -9.61
CA PRO A 27 6.36 6.78 -8.31
C PRO A 27 7.79 7.30 -8.47
N LEU A 28 8.04 8.52 -8.01
CA LEU A 28 9.37 9.10 -7.94
C LEU A 28 10.19 8.20 -7.03
N ASN A 29 11.15 7.48 -7.60
CA ASN A 29 12.27 6.79 -6.96
C ASN A 29 12.04 6.32 -5.52
N ARG A 30 11.99 4.99 -5.36
CA ARG A 30 12.16 4.26 -4.08
C ARG A 30 13.31 4.85 -3.25
N GLN A 31 13.05 5.85 -2.43
CA GLN A 31 13.90 6.15 -1.28
C GLN A 31 13.46 5.23 -0.16
N THR A 32 13.84 3.96 -0.28
CA THR A 32 13.87 3.07 0.88
C THR A 32 14.92 3.65 1.81
N ASN A 33 14.49 4.36 2.86
CA ASN A 33 15.37 4.83 3.92
C ASN A 33 16.08 3.61 4.50
N ARG A 34 17.34 3.41 4.11
CA ARG A 34 18.11 2.19 4.41
C ARG A 34 18.92 2.35 5.68
N MET A 35 18.44 3.14 6.64
CA MET A 35 19.11 3.39 7.92
C MET A 35 18.10 3.66 9.04
N ARG A 36 17.58 2.58 9.65
CA ARG A 36 17.48 2.37 11.11
C ARG A 36 16.56 1.19 11.38
N GLY A 37 17.11 0.16 12.00
CA GLY A 37 16.41 -1.05 12.40
C GLY A 37 17.07 -2.28 11.80
N GLU A 38 18.17 -2.73 12.41
CA GLU A 38 18.46 -4.16 12.44
C GLU A 38 17.17 -4.87 12.84
N HIS A 39 16.59 -5.63 11.92
CA HIS A 39 16.06 -6.98 12.12
C HIS A 39 15.19 -7.38 10.91
N LEU A 40 15.74 -8.32 10.15
CA LEU A 40 15.03 -9.46 9.54
C LEU A 40 14.14 -9.18 8.32
N SER A 41 14.79 -8.93 7.19
CA SER A 41 14.46 -9.61 5.94
C SER A 41 15.77 -9.70 5.17
N GLY A 42 16.48 -10.80 5.44
CA GLY A 42 17.66 -11.17 4.68
C GLY A 42 17.28 -11.20 3.19
N LYS A 43 18.20 -10.71 2.36
CA LYS A 43 18.14 -10.88 0.91
C LYS A 43 17.92 -12.37 0.58
N GLY A 44 16.73 -12.75 0.15
CA GLY A 44 16.45 -14.10 -0.38
C GLY A 44 14.96 -14.31 -0.65
N GLY A 45 14.58 -14.49 -1.91
CA GLY A 45 13.32 -15.09 -2.37
C GLY A 45 11.98 -14.50 -1.89
N THR A 46 11.20 -13.91 -2.79
CA THR A 46 9.74 -13.69 -2.61
C THR A 46 9.04 -15.04 -2.44
N SER A 47 8.91 -15.54 -1.22
CA SER A 47 7.92 -16.59 -0.95
C SER A 47 6.52 -15.95 -0.87
N ILE A 48 5.56 -16.61 -1.53
CA ILE A 48 4.20 -16.10 -1.80
C ILE A 48 3.26 -16.44 -0.64
N GLU A 49 3.71 -17.24 0.32
CA GLU A 49 2.85 -17.75 1.38
C GLU A 49 2.70 -16.73 2.51
N PHE A 50 1.45 -16.28 2.70
CA PHE A 50 1.08 -15.46 3.84
C PHE A 50 1.34 -16.24 5.14
N ARG A 51 2.00 -15.60 6.10
CA ARG A 51 2.33 -16.18 7.40
C ARG A 51 1.48 -15.58 8.51
N ASP A 52 1.49 -14.25 8.66
CA ASP A 52 0.80 -13.57 9.76
C ASP A 52 0.66 -12.06 9.52
N TYR A 53 0.07 -11.34 10.47
CA TYR A 53 0.08 -9.89 10.58
C TYR A 53 0.97 -9.41 11.71
N ARG A 54 1.49 -8.18 11.59
CA ARG A 54 2.03 -7.42 12.73
C ARG A 54 1.59 -5.98 12.70
N ASP A 55 1.63 -5.32 13.85
CA ASP A 55 1.38 -3.89 13.94
C ASP A 55 2.38 -3.10 13.09
N TYR A 56 1.87 -2.08 12.40
CA TYR A 56 2.70 -1.10 11.71
C TYR A 56 3.44 -0.22 12.70
N VAL A 57 4.72 -0.02 12.45
CA VAL A 57 5.57 0.93 13.17
C VAL A 57 6.12 1.96 12.18
N ALA A 58 6.31 3.19 12.66
CA ALA A 58 6.90 4.25 11.84
C ALA A 58 8.27 3.82 11.28
N GLY A 59 8.41 3.86 9.96
CA GLY A 59 9.59 3.37 9.24
C GLY A 59 9.31 2.11 8.42
N ASP A 60 8.20 1.43 8.67
CA ASP A 60 7.75 0.31 7.88
C ASP A 60 7.33 0.72 6.47
N ASP A 61 7.52 -0.19 5.52
CA ASP A 61 7.13 0.02 4.14
C ASP A 61 5.61 -0.19 3.98
N ILE A 62 4.91 0.91 3.70
CA ILE A 62 3.44 0.95 3.56
C ILE A 62 2.88 0.05 2.46
N ARG A 63 3.72 -0.46 1.54
CA ARG A 63 3.28 -1.40 0.49
C ARG A 63 2.83 -2.74 1.05
N TYR A 64 3.27 -3.07 2.26
CA TYR A 64 2.89 -4.30 2.95
C TYR A 64 1.69 -4.10 3.88
N VAL A 65 1.13 -2.89 3.98
CA VAL A 65 -0.04 -2.61 4.81
C VAL A 65 -1.29 -3.23 4.21
N ASP A 66 -2.09 -3.90 5.04
CA ASP A 66 -3.42 -4.35 4.65
C ASP A 66 -4.46 -3.22 4.84
N TRP A 67 -4.82 -2.57 3.74
CA TRP A 67 -5.81 -1.50 3.73
C TRP A 67 -7.25 -1.97 4.03
N ASN A 68 -7.57 -3.25 3.81
CA ASN A 68 -8.88 -3.79 4.15
C ASN A 68 -9.01 -4.04 5.66
N ILE A 69 -7.94 -4.47 6.34
CA ILE A 69 -7.91 -4.53 7.80
C ILE A 69 -7.97 -3.12 8.38
N PHE A 70 -7.17 -2.19 7.84
CA PHE A 70 -7.23 -0.79 8.26
C PHE A 70 -8.65 -0.22 8.14
N ALA A 71 -9.37 -0.49 7.04
CA ALA A 71 -10.74 -0.03 6.88
C ALA A 71 -11.74 -0.59 7.92
N ARG A 72 -11.43 -1.72 8.58
CA ARG A 72 -12.30 -2.38 9.56
C ARG A 72 -11.93 -2.07 11.00
N LEU A 73 -10.63 -2.08 11.30
CA LEU A 73 -10.10 -1.93 12.66
C LEU A 73 -9.61 -0.51 12.93
N ASN A 74 -9.44 0.31 11.89
CA ASN A 74 -8.85 1.64 11.95
C ASN A 74 -7.41 1.65 12.54
N GLU A 75 -6.75 0.49 12.47
CA GLU A 75 -5.39 0.25 12.95
C GLU A 75 -4.56 -0.36 11.79
N PRO A 76 -3.34 0.15 11.51
CA PRO A 76 -2.52 -0.32 10.41
C PRO A 76 -1.73 -1.59 10.77
N TYR A 77 -1.85 -2.62 9.94
CA TYR A 77 -1.13 -3.89 10.07
C TYR A 77 -0.33 -4.21 8.80
N LEU A 78 0.88 -4.76 8.94
CA LEU A 78 1.68 -5.31 7.85
C LEU A 78 1.41 -6.80 7.65
N LYS A 79 1.36 -7.23 6.39
CA LYS A 79 1.42 -8.63 5.99
C LYS A 79 2.83 -9.19 6.11
N LEU A 80 2.97 -10.25 6.89
CA LEU A 80 4.17 -11.06 6.97
C LEU A 80 4.02 -12.25 6.02
N TYR A 81 5.00 -12.43 5.16
CA TYR A 81 5.12 -13.61 4.30
C TYR A 81 6.19 -14.53 4.89
N ALA A 82 6.04 -15.83 4.72
CA ALA A 82 7.15 -16.75 4.98
C ALA A 82 8.29 -16.37 4.01
N HIS A 83 9.53 -16.32 4.47
CA HIS A 83 10.68 -16.37 3.56
C HIS A 83 11.09 -17.84 3.49
N GLU A 84 11.17 -18.41 2.29
CA GLU A 84 11.91 -19.66 2.12
C GLU A 84 13.39 -19.35 2.35
N GLU A 85 13.91 -19.74 3.50
CA GLU A 85 15.36 -19.84 3.69
C GLU A 85 15.84 -21.05 2.88
N GLU A 86 16.34 -20.82 1.67
CA GLU A 86 17.32 -21.75 1.10
C GLU A 86 18.58 -21.66 1.96
N MET A 87 18.71 -22.59 2.90
CA MET A 87 19.97 -22.89 3.57
C MET A 87 20.99 -23.31 2.51
N GLN A 88 22.05 -22.52 2.32
CA GLN A 88 23.31 -22.95 1.72
C GLN A 88 24.43 -22.85 2.73
#